data_AF-D3B0Z0-F1
#
_entry.id   AF-D3B0Z0-F1
#
_cell.length_a   1.000
_cell.length_b   1.000
_cell.length_c   1.000
_cell.angle_alpha   90.00
_cell.angle_beta   90.00
_cell.angle_gamma   90.00
#
_symmetry.space_group_name_H-M   'P 1'
#
loop_
_entity.id
_entity.type
_entity.pdbx_description
1 polymer ?
#
loop_
_entity_poly.entity_id
_entity_poly.type
_entity_poly.pdbx_seq_one_letter_code
_entity_poly.pdbx_strand_id
1 'polypeptide(L)'
;MIDLDNDILNCLECITERTSFHSVPQNLIGFDESITYLNNILNDSVQEKKSNIVLVTGASSSVEQMMCVFKSIVTIPETTDYSKEWNVKINELFEDQELIENLNDYFDINQSFPNLFKLIIQSLYNIDNDSRFLTKPMILESIKQSKRTWLHDTLMISESLGKLSCLAGIQTLLKYRLIKQEGTNFGEFIQFRLTLIDFQECETVVKSRSDCPNSLKNYICSWLQ
;
A
#
# COMPACT_ATOMS: atom_id res chain seq x y z
N MET A 1 -22.58 -13.97 39.93
CA MET A 1 -23.01 -12.79 39.17
C MET A 1 -21.77 -11.94 39.00
N ILE A 2 -21.28 -11.82 37.77
CA ILE A 2 -20.15 -10.93 37.46
C ILE A 2 -20.72 -9.51 37.50
N ASP A 3 -20.11 -8.64 38.29
CA ASP A 3 -20.52 -7.26 38.46
C ASP A 3 -20.00 -6.46 37.26
N LEU A 4 -20.73 -6.56 36.15
CA LEU A 4 -20.31 -6.09 34.83
C LEU A 4 -19.94 -4.60 34.84
N ASP A 5 -20.62 -3.80 35.66
CA ASP A 5 -20.38 -2.38 35.81
C ASP A 5 -19.00 -2.09 36.43
N ASN A 6 -18.57 -2.94 37.38
CA ASN A 6 -17.28 -2.85 38.05
C ASN A 6 -16.12 -3.22 37.11
N ASP A 7 -16.30 -4.24 36.27
CA ASP A 7 -15.29 -4.67 35.30
C ASP A 7 -15.12 -3.66 34.15
N ILE A 8 -16.19 -2.99 33.75
CA ILE A 8 -16.14 -1.89 32.76
C ILE A 8 -15.39 -0.68 33.34
N LEU A 9 -15.67 -0.31 34.60
CA LEU A 9 -14.96 0.75 35.32
C LEU A 9 -13.45 0.47 35.40
N ASN A 10 -13.07 -0.75 35.77
CA ASN A 10 -11.66 -1.16 35.83
C ASN A 10 -10.97 -1.10 34.46
N CYS A 11 -11.66 -1.49 33.39
CA CYS A 11 -11.14 -1.38 32.02
C CYS A 11 -10.95 0.07 31.58
N LEU A 12 -11.92 0.94 31.88
CA LEU A 12 -11.84 2.37 31.56
C LEU A 12 -10.71 3.05 32.34
N GLU A 13 -10.53 2.74 33.62
CA GLU A 13 -9.40 3.26 34.43
C GLU A 13 -8.05 2.83 33.83
N CYS A 14 -7.90 1.54 33.49
CA CYS A 14 -6.66 1.02 32.92
C CYS A 14 -6.33 1.61 31.54
N ILE A 15 -7.35 1.89 30.70
CA ILE A 15 -7.18 2.59 29.43
C ILE A 15 -6.83 4.06 29.67
N THR A 16 -7.50 4.71 30.63
CA THR A 16 -7.29 6.13 30.95
C THR A 16 -5.89 6.38 31.49
N GLU A 17 -5.42 5.58 32.45
CA GLU A 17 -4.04 5.62 32.98
C GLU A 17 -2.99 5.51 31.88
N ARG A 18 -3.29 4.75 30.82
CA ARG A 18 -2.37 4.50 29.70
C ARG A 18 -2.42 5.54 28.59
N THR A 19 -3.51 6.29 28.46
CA THR A 19 -3.78 7.12 27.27
C THR A 19 -3.92 8.61 27.54
N SER A 20 -4.15 9.04 28.79
CA SER A 20 -4.30 10.46 29.10
C SER A 20 -3.93 10.83 30.54
N PHE A 21 -3.51 12.08 30.77
CA PHE A 21 -3.23 12.63 32.10
C PHE A 21 -4.47 13.17 32.83
N HIS A 22 -5.68 12.96 32.32
CA HIS A 22 -6.90 13.59 32.84
C HIS A 22 -7.97 12.54 33.14
N SER A 23 -8.66 12.68 34.28
CA SER A 23 -9.72 11.77 34.71
C SER A 23 -10.91 11.82 33.76
N VAL A 24 -11.36 10.66 33.27
CA VAL A 24 -12.59 10.55 32.48
C VAL A 24 -13.80 10.90 33.37
N PRO A 25 -14.78 11.66 32.87
CA PRO A 25 -15.98 11.98 33.64
C PRO A 25 -16.75 10.71 34.03
N GLN A 26 -17.21 10.64 35.29
CA GLN A 26 -17.99 9.50 35.80
C GLN A 26 -19.34 9.32 35.09
N ASN A 27 -19.90 10.40 34.53
CA ASN A 27 -21.15 10.38 33.80
C ASN A 27 -20.93 10.91 32.38
N LEU A 28 -21.01 10.03 31.39
CA LEU A 28 -20.92 10.37 29.97
C LEU A 28 -22.31 10.75 29.43
N ILE A 29 -22.73 11.99 29.67
CA ILE A 29 -24.05 12.47 29.22
C ILE A 29 -24.08 12.58 27.69
N GLY A 30 -25.09 11.97 27.05
CA GLY A 30 -25.31 12.05 25.60
C GLY A 30 -24.57 11.00 24.76
N PHE A 31 -23.95 10.01 25.40
CA PHE A 31 -23.21 8.92 24.74
C PHE A 31 -23.88 7.56 24.89
N ASP A 32 -25.15 7.50 25.29
CA ASP A 32 -25.85 6.25 25.62
C ASP A 32 -25.77 5.20 24.49
N GLU A 33 -25.90 5.65 23.22
CA GLU A 33 -25.75 4.79 22.05
C GLU A 33 -24.31 4.29 21.85
N SER A 34 -23.31 5.15 22.07
CA SER A 34 -21.88 4.79 21.93
C SER A 34 -21.42 3.82 23.03
N ILE A 35 -21.93 4.00 24.25
CA ILE A 35 -21.69 3.09 25.38
C ILE A 35 -22.34 1.73 25.09
N THR A 36 -23.58 1.73 24.61
CA THR A 36 -24.29 0.50 24.21
C THR A 36 -23.52 -0.24 23.11
N TYR A 37 -23.03 0.48 22.10
CA TYR A 37 -22.21 -0.09 21.03
C TYR A 37 -20.88 -0.67 21.54
N LEU A 38 -20.15 0.06 22.40
CA LEU A 38 -18.91 -0.42 23.00
C LEU A 38 -19.14 -1.66 23.86
N ASN A 39 -20.22 -1.70 24.66
CA ASN A 39 -20.58 -2.85 25.48
C ASN A 39 -20.91 -4.09 24.64
N ASN A 40 -21.57 -3.91 23.50
CA ASN A 40 -21.81 -5.00 22.56
C ASN A 40 -20.49 -5.54 21.99
N ILE A 41 -19.58 -4.66 21.57
CA ILE A 41 -18.24 -5.05 21.09
C ILE A 41 -17.44 -5.78 22.19
N LEU A 42 -17.44 -5.27 23.42
CA LEU A 42 -16.72 -5.90 24.54
C LEU A 42 -17.32 -7.27 24.87
N ASN A 43 -18.64 -7.40 24.89
CA ASN A 43 -19.31 -8.68 25.10
C ASN A 43 -18.99 -9.68 23.97
N ASP A 44 -19.00 -9.25 22.71
CA ASP A 44 -18.61 -10.09 21.58
C ASP A 44 -17.14 -10.53 21.70
N SER A 45 -16.25 -9.64 22.15
CA SER A 45 -14.85 -9.99 22.39
C SER A 45 -14.65 -10.98 23.52
N VAL A 46 -15.37 -10.82 24.63
CA VAL A 46 -15.20 -11.65 25.83
C VAL A 46 -15.90 -13.00 25.67
N GLN A 47 -17.16 -13.00 25.24
CA GLN A 47 -17.99 -14.20 25.14
C GLN A 47 -17.66 -15.01 23.89
N GLU A 48 -17.48 -14.35 22.76
CA GLU A 48 -17.25 -15.03 21.48
C GLU A 48 -15.77 -15.13 21.11
N LYS A 49 -14.88 -14.62 21.97
CA LYS A 49 -13.42 -14.55 21.74
C LYS A 49 -13.05 -13.88 20.40
N LYS A 50 -13.91 -12.98 19.91
CA LYS A 50 -13.67 -12.23 18.68
C LYS A 50 -12.61 -11.15 18.95
N SER A 51 -11.54 -11.18 18.16
CA SER A 51 -10.56 -10.09 18.15
C SER A 51 -11.21 -8.85 17.55
N ASN A 52 -11.59 -7.89 18.40
CA ASN A 52 -12.11 -6.59 17.99
C ASN A 52 -11.00 -5.54 17.87
N ILE A 53 -9.77 -5.98 17.59
CA ILE A 53 -8.69 -5.08 17.17
C ILE A 53 -9.12 -4.48 15.83
N VAL A 54 -9.79 -3.34 15.90
CA VAL A 54 -9.91 -2.44 14.76
C VAL A 54 -8.51 -1.88 14.56
N LEU A 55 -7.74 -2.52 13.67
CA LEU A 55 -6.54 -1.90 13.15
C LEU A 55 -7.03 -0.59 12.52
N VAL A 56 -6.72 0.55 13.12
CA VAL A 56 -6.92 1.84 12.48
C VAL A 56 -5.86 1.91 11.37
N THR A 57 -6.13 1.23 10.27
CA THR A 57 -5.46 1.49 9.01
C THR A 57 -5.82 2.92 8.67
N GLY A 58 -4.84 3.82 8.62
CA GLY A 58 -5.06 5.16 8.09
C GLY A 58 -5.83 5.08 6.78
N ALA A 59 -6.68 6.07 6.50
CA ALA A 59 -7.55 6.05 5.33
C ALA A 59 -6.75 5.64 4.08
N SER A 60 -7.25 4.63 3.35
CA SER A 60 -6.71 4.29 2.05
C SER A 60 -6.94 5.48 1.14
N SER A 61 -5.87 6.22 0.84
CA SER A 61 -5.96 7.36 -0.06
C SER A 61 -6.22 6.85 -1.48
N SER A 62 -7.13 7.50 -2.21
CA SER A 62 -7.27 7.22 -3.63
C SER A 62 -6.03 7.71 -4.38
N VAL A 63 -5.82 7.20 -5.59
CA VAL A 63 -4.69 7.62 -6.45
C VAL A 63 -4.78 9.13 -6.75
N GLU A 64 -5.99 9.64 -6.99
CA GLU A 64 -6.24 11.06 -7.20
C GLU A 64 -5.84 11.88 -5.97
N GLN A 65 -6.14 11.40 -4.76
CA GLN A 65 -5.72 12.07 -3.52
C GLN A 65 -4.19 12.08 -3.38
N MET A 66 -3.50 10.98 -3.70
CA MET A 66 -2.02 10.96 -3.67
C MET A 66 -1.42 11.93 -4.68
N MET A 67 -2.01 12.05 -5.88
CA MET A 67 -1.60 13.03 -6.87
C MET A 67 -1.84 14.47 -6.39
N CYS A 68 -3.00 14.75 -5.79
CA CYS A 68 -3.29 16.06 -5.20
C CYS A 68 -2.27 16.40 -4.10
N VAL A 69 -1.91 15.43 -3.26
CA VAL A 69 -0.90 15.61 -2.21
C VAL A 69 0.48 15.81 -2.81
N PHE A 70 0.88 15.04 -3.83
CA PHE A 70 2.13 15.25 -4.55
C PHE A 70 2.21 16.69 -5.05
N LYS A 71 1.23 17.10 -5.87
CA LYS A 71 1.14 18.44 -6.45
C LYS A 71 1.23 19.51 -5.36
N SER A 72 0.46 19.37 -4.29
CA SER A 72 0.44 20.33 -3.18
C SER A 72 1.79 20.47 -2.46
N ILE A 73 2.54 19.36 -2.31
CA ILE A 73 3.87 19.39 -1.67
C ILE A 73 4.91 20.07 -2.55
N VAL A 74 4.83 19.91 -3.88
CA VAL A 74 5.81 20.52 -4.80
C VAL A 74 5.45 21.94 -5.23
N THR A 75 4.21 22.39 -5.03
CA THR A 75 3.81 23.80 -5.19
C THR A 75 4.37 24.64 -4.05
N ILE A 76 4.78 25.88 -4.34
CA ILE A 76 5.32 26.82 -3.33
C ILE A 76 4.43 28.08 -3.19
N PRO A 77 4.44 28.78 -2.04
CA PRO A 77 3.65 29.99 -1.86
C PRO A 77 4.00 31.09 -2.87
N GLU A 78 2.99 31.70 -3.49
CA GLU A 78 3.11 32.73 -4.55
C GLU A 78 3.57 34.10 -4.01
N THR A 79 4.82 34.15 -3.55
CA THR A 79 5.44 35.33 -2.93
C THR A 79 6.34 36.11 -3.89
N THR A 80 6.78 35.48 -4.98
CA THR A 80 7.72 36.01 -5.96
C THR A 80 7.32 35.66 -7.39
N ASP A 81 7.86 36.36 -8.39
CA ASP A 81 7.61 36.01 -9.80
C ASP A 81 8.13 34.61 -10.14
N TYR A 82 9.25 34.20 -9.55
CA TYR A 82 9.76 32.83 -9.67
C TYR A 82 8.76 31.80 -9.12
N SER A 83 8.13 32.06 -7.96
CA SER A 83 7.15 31.12 -7.40
C SER A 83 5.90 30.96 -8.29
N LYS A 84 5.48 32.02 -8.99
CA LYS A 84 4.39 31.95 -9.96
C LYS A 84 4.79 31.10 -11.17
N GLU A 85 5.99 31.36 -11.71
CA GLU A 85 6.52 30.59 -12.84
C GLU A 85 6.69 29.11 -12.49
N TRP A 86 7.24 28.81 -11.32
CA TRP A 86 7.36 27.46 -10.79
C TRP A 86 6.00 26.76 -10.71
N ASN A 87 5.00 27.41 -10.09
CA ASN A 87 3.67 26.81 -9.94
C ASN A 87 2.98 26.57 -11.29
N VAL A 88 3.20 27.43 -12.29
CA VAL A 88 2.73 27.20 -13.66
C VAL A 88 3.36 25.93 -14.24
N LYS A 89 4.69 25.75 -14.09
CA LYS A 89 5.37 24.52 -14.55
C LYS A 89 4.92 23.27 -13.82
N ILE A 90 4.66 23.35 -12.52
CA ILE A 90 4.05 22.25 -11.78
C ILE A 90 2.65 21.93 -12.31
N ASN A 91 1.81 22.93 -12.59
CA ASN A 91 0.48 22.68 -13.15
C ASN A 91 0.57 21.98 -14.53
N GLU A 92 1.43 22.47 -15.42
CA GLU A 92 1.68 21.86 -16.73
C GLU A 92 2.11 20.38 -16.61
N LEU A 93 2.97 20.05 -15.63
CA LEU A 93 3.38 18.65 -15.40
C LEU A 93 2.20 17.75 -15.03
N PHE A 94 1.33 18.21 -14.12
CA PHE A 94 0.18 17.43 -13.66
C PHE A 94 -1.01 17.46 -14.63
N GLU A 95 -0.85 18.06 -15.80
CA GLU A 95 -1.76 17.95 -16.96
C GLU A 95 -1.22 16.96 -18.02
N ASP A 96 0.04 16.51 -17.90
CA ASP A 96 0.65 15.54 -18.83
C ASP A 96 0.10 14.12 -18.60
N GLN A 97 -0.64 13.62 -19.58
CA GLN A 97 -1.32 12.33 -19.51
C GLN A 97 -0.39 11.13 -19.27
N GLU A 98 0.79 11.12 -19.88
CA GLU A 98 1.76 10.02 -19.72
C GLU A 98 2.34 10.02 -18.30
N LEU A 99 2.61 11.19 -17.72
CA LEU A 99 3.06 11.28 -16.34
C LEU A 99 1.97 10.79 -15.37
N ILE A 100 0.71 11.19 -15.60
CA ILE A 100 -0.44 10.74 -14.81
C ILE A 100 -0.57 9.22 -14.85
N GLU A 101 -0.49 8.60 -16.03
CA GLU A 101 -0.54 7.14 -16.18
C GLU A 101 0.59 6.44 -15.43
N ASN A 102 1.82 6.97 -15.49
CA ASN A 102 2.95 6.40 -14.76
C ASN A 102 2.84 6.55 -13.23
N LEU A 103 2.27 7.66 -12.76
CA LEU A 103 1.99 7.89 -11.35
C LEU A 103 0.87 6.96 -10.85
N ASN A 104 -0.18 6.76 -11.63
CA ASN A 104 -1.24 5.80 -11.32
C ASN A 104 -0.66 4.39 -11.15
N ASP A 105 0.12 3.94 -12.14
CA ASP A 105 0.84 2.66 -12.09
C ASP A 105 1.78 2.53 -10.88
N TYR A 106 2.36 3.64 -10.43
CA TYR A 106 3.25 3.67 -9.27
C TYR A 106 2.46 3.56 -7.96
N PHE A 107 1.40 4.35 -7.82
CA PHE A 107 0.58 4.38 -6.61
C PHE A 107 -0.24 3.12 -6.44
N ASP A 108 -0.67 2.46 -7.52
CA ASP A 108 -1.31 1.14 -7.46
C ASP A 108 -0.44 0.10 -6.72
N ILE A 109 0.88 0.23 -6.81
CA ILE A 109 1.84 -0.65 -6.12
C ILE A 109 2.18 -0.10 -4.72
N ASN A 110 2.25 1.22 -4.59
CA ASN A 110 2.83 1.91 -3.44
C ASN A 110 1.82 2.88 -2.79
N GLN A 111 0.69 2.36 -2.32
CA GLN A 111 -0.38 3.15 -1.68
C GLN A 111 -0.03 3.62 -0.26
N SER A 112 1.15 4.21 -0.07
CA SER A 112 1.57 4.72 1.23
C SER A 112 2.18 6.12 1.11
N PHE A 113 1.84 7.00 2.05
CA PHE A 113 2.44 8.33 2.14
C PHE A 113 3.98 8.30 2.24
N PRO A 114 4.61 7.40 3.01
CA PRO A 114 6.07 7.30 3.03
C PRO A 114 6.68 7.08 1.64
N ASN A 115 6.06 6.24 0.79
CA ASN A 115 6.53 6.03 -0.57
C ASN A 115 6.31 7.25 -1.47
N LEU A 116 5.18 7.95 -1.32
CA LEU A 116 4.93 9.22 -1.98
C LEU A 116 6.02 10.26 -1.63
N PHE A 117 6.32 10.46 -0.33
CA PHE A 117 7.35 11.40 0.09
C PHE A 117 8.73 11.02 -0.44
N LYS A 118 9.06 9.72 -0.43
CA LYS A 118 10.31 9.21 -1.02
C LYS A 118 10.40 9.55 -2.50
N LEU A 119 9.32 9.35 -3.27
CA LEU A 119 9.26 9.70 -4.68
C LEU A 119 9.46 11.22 -4.92
N ILE A 120 8.80 12.05 -4.11
CA ILE A 120 8.92 13.52 -4.21
C ILE A 120 10.36 13.95 -3.97
N ILE A 121 10.98 13.49 -2.88
CA ILE A 121 12.36 13.84 -2.53
C ILE A 121 13.32 13.40 -3.63
N GLN A 122 13.17 12.19 -4.15
CA GLN A 122 14.00 11.69 -5.26
C GLN A 122 13.83 12.55 -6.52
N SER A 123 12.60 12.96 -6.83
CA SER A 123 12.30 13.79 -8.00
C SER A 123 12.94 15.18 -7.87
N LEU A 124 12.86 15.79 -6.68
CA LEU A 124 13.44 17.10 -6.39
C LEU A 124 14.98 17.06 -6.29
N TYR A 125 15.56 15.93 -5.87
CA TYR A 125 17.01 15.77 -5.76
C TYR A 125 17.74 15.90 -7.11
N ASN A 126 17.02 15.63 -8.22
CA ASN A 126 17.58 15.74 -9.57
C ASN A 126 17.56 17.18 -10.13
N ILE A 127 17.04 18.16 -9.37
CA ILE A 127 17.06 19.57 -9.76
C ILE A 127 18.47 20.11 -9.47
N ASP A 128 19.12 20.61 -10.51
CA ASP A 128 20.48 21.15 -10.46
C ASP A 128 20.54 22.58 -11.01
N ASN A 129 21.76 23.10 -11.19
CA ASN A 129 21.95 24.46 -11.72
C ASN A 129 21.53 24.60 -13.19
N ASP A 130 21.50 23.50 -13.95
CA ASP A 130 21.18 23.48 -15.37
C ASP A 130 19.66 23.33 -15.59
N SER A 131 18.94 22.74 -14.63
CA SER A 131 17.49 22.55 -14.66
C SER A 131 16.82 23.17 -13.44
N ARG A 132 16.37 24.42 -13.57
CA ARG A 132 15.77 25.20 -12.47
C ARG A 132 14.35 24.78 -12.08
N PHE A 133 13.73 23.86 -12.81
CA PHE A 133 12.35 23.43 -12.61
C PHE A 133 12.30 21.91 -12.53
N LEU A 134 11.36 21.39 -11.75
CA LEU A 134 11.03 19.98 -11.83
C LEU A 134 10.55 19.65 -13.25
N THR A 135 11.00 18.52 -13.81
CA THR A 135 10.62 18.09 -15.15
C THR A 135 10.05 16.68 -15.15
N LYS A 136 9.23 16.35 -16.16
CA LYS A 136 8.66 15.01 -16.34
C LYS A 136 9.74 13.90 -16.35
N PRO A 137 10.86 14.03 -17.09
CA PRO A 137 11.93 13.02 -17.07
C PRO A 137 12.48 12.74 -15.66
N MET A 138 12.61 13.76 -14.81
CA MET A 138 13.10 13.58 -13.43
C MET A 138 12.13 12.76 -12.58
N ILE A 139 10.82 12.99 -12.73
CA ILE A 139 9.79 12.22 -12.00
C ILE A 139 9.75 10.79 -12.53
N LEU A 140 9.76 10.59 -13.86
CA LEU A 140 9.73 9.26 -14.46
C LEU A 140 10.95 8.41 -14.08
N GLU A 141 12.16 8.99 -14.06
CA GLU A 141 13.35 8.26 -13.60
C GLU A 141 13.27 7.94 -12.10
N SER A 142 12.69 8.82 -11.28
CA SER A 142 12.45 8.56 -9.85
C SER A 142 11.44 7.44 -9.63
N ILE A 143 10.35 7.39 -10.43
CA ILE A 143 9.38 6.28 -10.43
C ILE A 143 10.08 4.97 -10.78
N LYS A 144 10.88 4.97 -11.85
CA LYS A 144 11.61 3.79 -12.31
C LYS A 144 12.60 3.30 -11.26
N GLN A 145 13.35 4.20 -10.63
CA GLN A 145 14.28 3.87 -9.56
C GLN A 145 13.54 3.32 -8.33
N SER A 146 12.43 3.94 -7.92
CA SER A 146 11.60 3.44 -6.83
C SER A 146 11.01 2.06 -7.13
N LYS A 147 10.54 1.80 -8.35
CA LYS A 147 10.07 0.46 -8.78
C LYS A 147 11.20 -0.57 -8.70
N ARG A 148 12.44 -0.22 -9.10
CA ARG A 148 13.62 -1.09 -8.98
C ARG A 148 13.97 -1.38 -7.52
N THR A 149 13.98 -0.36 -6.67
CA THR A 149 14.24 -0.53 -5.23
C THR A 149 13.16 -1.38 -4.58
N TRP A 150 11.89 -1.16 -4.90
CA TRP A 150 10.79 -1.97 -4.39
C TRP A 150 10.93 -3.45 -4.81
N LEU A 151 11.23 -3.71 -6.09
CA LEU A 151 11.50 -5.06 -6.57
C LEU A 151 12.70 -5.68 -5.83
N HIS A 152 13.81 -4.94 -5.72
CA HIS A 152 14.99 -5.40 -5.03
C HIS A 152 14.72 -5.69 -3.56
N ASP A 153 14.09 -4.79 -2.81
CA ASP A 153 13.81 -4.97 -1.38
C ASP A 153 12.82 -6.12 -1.15
N THR A 154 11.79 -6.23 -1.99
CA THR A 154 10.81 -7.33 -1.94
C THR A 154 11.45 -8.68 -2.28
N LEU A 155 12.43 -8.69 -3.19
CA LEU A 155 13.20 -9.87 -3.58
C LEU A 155 14.38 -10.15 -2.62
N MET A 156 14.94 -9.18 -1.92
CA MET A 156 16.03 -9.41 -0.96
C MET A 156 15.51 -9.83 0.42
N ILE A 157 14.30 -9.40 0.80
CA ILE A 157 13.55 -10.02 1.90
C ILE A 157 13.29 -11.52 1.60
N SER A 158 13.47 -11.98 0.35
CA SER A 158 13.28 -13.36 -0.09
C SER A 158 14.45 -14.33 0.16
N GLU A 159 15.59 -13.89 0.69
CA GLU A 159 16.65 -14.84 1.11
C GLU A 159 16.19 -15.77 2.26
N SER A 160 15.10 -15.42 2.93
CA SER A 160 14.22 -16.40 3.58
C SER A 160 12.88 -16.43 2.83
N LEU A 161 12.56 -17.53 2.15
CA LEU A 161 11.26 -17.78 1.47
C LEU A 161 10.08 -17.65 2.44
N GLY A 162 9.71 -16.42 2.78
CA GLY A 162 8.60 -16.09 3.65
C GLY A 162 7.30 -15.98 2.88
N LYS A 163 6.17 -16.16 3.58
CA LYS A 163 4.79 -16.01 3.06
C LYS A 163 4.60 -14.73 2.23
N LEU A 164 5.31 -13.64 2.57
CA LEU A 164 5.25 -12.35 1.89
C LEU A 164 5.86 -12.38 0.47
N SER A 165 6.95 -13.10 0.23
CA SER A 165 7.58 -13.20 -1.10
C SER A 165 6.69 -13.99 -2.08
N CYS A 166 6.02 -15.03 -1.59
CA CYS A 166 5.03 -15.76 -2.37
C CYS A 166 3.83 -14.87 -2.74
N LEU A 167 3.34 -14.05 -1.81
CA LEU A 167 2.26 -13.09 -2.06
C LEU A 167 2.65 -12.04 -3.10
N ALA A 168 3.87 -11.48 -3.02
CA ALA A 168 4.38 -10.54 -4.01
C ALA A 168 4.51 -11.18 -5.41
N GLY A 169 4.95 -12.44 -5.47
CA GLY A 169 4.94 -13.24 -6.70
C GLY A 169 3.53 -13.36 -7.29
N ILE A 170 2.54 -13.74 -6.47
CA ILE A 170 1.13 -13.85 -6.89
C ILE A 170 0.58 -12.50 -7.37
N GLN A 171 0.86 -11.40 -6.65
CA GLN A 171 0.45 -10.04 -7.06
C GLN A 171 1.05 -9.66 -8.41
N THR A 172 2.32 -10.01 -8.64
CA THR A 172 2.99 -9.77 -9.92
C THR A 172 2.33 -10.57 -11.05
N LEU A 173 1.99 -11.84 -10.82
CA LEU A 173 1.30 -12.67 -11.80
C LEU A 173 -0.12 -12.14 -12.11
N LEU A 174 -0.85 -11.63 -11.12
CA LEU A 174 -2.15 -10.97 -11.31
C LEU A 174 -2.02 -9.70 -12.14
N LYS A 175 -1.02 -8.87 -11.81
CA LYS A 175 -0.75 -7.59 -12.49
C LYS A 175 -0.51 -7.80 -13.99
N TYR A 176 0.30 -8.80 -14.36
CA TYR A 176 0.56 -9.14 -15.75
C TYR A 176 -0.54 -10.00 -16.40
N ARG A 177 -1.67 -10.22 -15.71
CA ARG A 177 -2.79 -11.04 -16.16
C ARG A 177 -2.38 -12.47 -16.54
N LEU A 178 -1.30 -12.98 -15.95
CA LEU A 178 -0.84 -14.36 -16.13
C LEU A 178 -1.68 -15.34 -15.30
N ILE A 179 -2.26 -14.84 -14.21
CA ILE A 179 -3.33 -15.50 -13.46
C ILE A 179 -4.52 -14.56 -13.29
N LYS A 180 -5.70 -15.13 -13.13
CA LYS A 180 -6.96 -14.46 -12.80
C LYS A 180 -7.53 -15.05 -11.52
N GLN A 181 -8.04 -14.23 -10.63
CA GLN A 181 -8.77 -14.71 -9.45
C GLN A 181 -10.13 -15.28 -9.87
N GLU A 182 -10.49 -16.47 -9.41
CA GLU A 182 -11.80 -17.10 -9.62
C GLU A 182 -12.49 -17.36 -8.28
N GLY A 183 -13.82 -17.19 -8.23
CA GLY A 183 -14.66 -17.50 -7.07
C GLY A 183 -14.99 -16.32 -6.13
N THR A 184 -15.95 -16.56 -5.22
CA THR A 184 -16.22 -15.71 -4.05
C THR A 184 -15.34 -16.18 -2.89
N ASN A 185 -14.86 -15.25 -2.06
CA ASN A 185 -14.03 -15.56 -0.88
C ASN A 185 -14.75 -16.57 0.04
N PHE A 186 -14.48 -17.87 -0.11
CA PHE A 186 -14.94 -18.91 0.81
C PHE A 186 -13.91 -19.00 1.95
N GLY A 187 -13.98 -18.06 2.89
CA GLY A 187 -13.04 -17.97 4.01
C GLY A 187 -11.67 -17.39 3.61
N GLU A 188 -10.57 -17.97 4.12
CA GLU A 188 -9.19 -17.49 3.91
C GLU A 188 -8.54 -17.92 2.58
N PHE A 189 -9.24 -18.68 1.75
CA PHE A 189 -8.65 -19.26 0.53
C PHE A 189 -9.10 -18.51 -0.72
N ILE A 190 -8.12 -18.04 -1.49
CA ILE A 190 -8.33 -17.40 -2.79
C ILE A 190 -7.95 -18.39 -3.88
N GLN A 191 -8.86 -18.64 -4.84
CA GLN A 191 -8.58 -19.47 -6.01
C GLN A 191 -8.09 -18.62 -7.17
N PHE A 192 -7.09 -19.12 -7.87
CA PHE A 192 -6.52 -18.51 -9.06
C PHE A 192 -6.57 -19.47 -10.22
N ARG A 193 -6.88 -18.96 -11.40
CA ARG A 193 -6.80 -19.64 -12.68
C ARG A 193 -5.66 -19.07 -13.49
N LEU A 194 -4.84 -19.93 -14.08
CA LEU A 194 -3.85 -19.53 -15.08
C LEU A 194 -4.57 -19.04 -16.34
N THR A 195 -4.19 -17.85 -16.81
CA THR A 195 -4.72 -17.28 -18.05
C THR A 195 -3.90 -17.71 -19.27
N LEU A 196 -2.70 -18.26 -19.05
CA LEU A 196 -1.88 -18.90 -20.08
C LEU A 196 -2.57 -20.19 -20.54
N ILE A 197 -2.92 -20.24 -21.83
CA ILE A 197 -3.60 -21.38 -22.46
C ILE A 197 -2.58 -22.33 -23.11
N ASP A 198 -1.38 -21.85 -23.44
CA ASP A 198 -0.36 -22.61 -24.16
C ASP A 198 0.81 -23.03 -23.25
N PHE A 199 0.78 -24.31 -22.85
CA PHE A 199 1.85 -24.92 -22.06
C PHE A 199 3.14 -25.12 -22.86
N GLN A 200 3.08 -25.24 -24.20
CA GLN A 200 4.27 -25.36 -25.06
C GLN A 200 5.02 -24.03 -25.15
N GLU A 201 4.30 -22.91 -25.18
CA GLU A 201 4.90 -21.58 -25.11
C GLU A 201 5.63 -21.37 -23.77
N CYS A 202 5.00 -21.76 -22.66
CA CYS A 202 5.62 -21.70 -21.33
C CYS A 202 6.90 -22.54 -21.26
N GLU A 203 6.87 -23.76 -21.79
CA GLU A 203 8.03 -24.64 -21.84
C GLU A 203 9.16 -24.02 -22.69
N THR A 204 8.83 -23.40 -23.82
CA THR A 204 9.79 -22.72 -24.71
C THR A 204 10.44 -21.52 -24.02
N VAL A 205 9.66 -20.70 -23.32
CA VAL A 205 10.18 -19.55 -22.55
C VAL A 205 11.10 -20.02 -21.43
N VAL A 206 10.70 -21.03 -20.66
CA VAL A 206 11.51 -21.56 -19.55
C VAL A 206 12.83 -22.15 -20.06
N LYS A 207 12.80 -22.89 -21.17
CA LYS A 207 14.01 -23.46 -21.79
C LYS A 207 14.95 -22.38 -22.31
N SER A 208 14.42 -21.33 -22.94
CA SER A 208 15.20 -20.25 -23.58
C SER A 208 15.83 -19.25 -22.61
N ARG A 209 15.34 -19.12 -21.37
CA ARG A 209 15.90 -18.21 -20.36
C ARG A 209 17.27 -18.66 -19.85
N SER A 210 18.33 -17.92 -20.18
CA SER A 210 19.70 -18.21 -19.73
C SER A 210 19.92 -17.97 -18.23
N ASP A 211 19.07 -17.15 -17.62
CA ASP A 211 19.14 -16.74 -16.21
C ASP A 211 18.37 -17.67 -15.26
N CYS A 212 17.62 -18.63 -15.78
CA CYS A 212 16.86 -19.59 -14.98
C CYS A 212 17.72 -20.82 -14.61
N PRO A 213 17.84 -21.20 -13.32
CA PRO A 213 18.59 -22.38 -12.91
C PRO A 213 18.05 -23.68 -13.54
N ASN A 214 18.92 -24.58 -13.96
CA ASN A 214 18.53 -25.86 -14.60
C ASN A 214 17.61 -26.71 -13.70
N SER A 215 17.79 -26.67 -12.38
CA SER A 215 16.91 -27.36 -11.43
C SER A 215 15.47 -26.85 -11.51
N LEU A 216 15.29 -25.53 -11.59
CA LEU A 216 13.97 -24.91 -11.72
C LEU A 216 13.37 -25.16 -13.10
N LYS A 217 14.18 -25.09 -14.17
CA LYS A 217 13.75 -25.46 -15.52
C LYS A 217 13.21 -26.89 -15.58
N ASN A 218 13.96 -27.85 -15.02
CA ASN A 218 13.56 -29.25 -15.00
C ASN A 218 12.29 -29.46 -14.17
N TYR A 219 12.19 -28.81 -13.02
CA TYR A 219 10.98 -28.85 -12.18
C TYR A 219 9.75 -28.33 -12.94
N ILE A 220 9.84 -27.16 -13.57
CA ILE A 220 8.72 -26.57 -14.33
C ILE A 220 8.36 -27.46 -15.53
N CYS A 221 9.35 -27.92 -16.31
CA CYS A 221 9.09 -28.82 -17.45
C CYS A 221 8.42 -30.13 -17.00
N SER A 222 8.76 -30.67 -15.82
CA SER A 222 8.12 -31.87 -15.30
C SER A 222 6.67 -31.67 -14.87
N TRP A 223 6.28 -30.45 -14.51
CA TRP A 223 4.90 -30.08 -14.17
C TRP A 223 4.03 -29.79 -15.41
N LEU A 224 4.65 -29.41 -16.52
CA LEU A 224 3.98 -29.09 -17.79
C LEU A 224 3.74 -30.33 -18.68
N GLN A 225 4.39 -31.46 -18.37
CA GLN A 225 4.22 -32.76 -19.03
C GLN A 225 3.07 -33.56 -18.43
#